data_AF-A0A2M8CC57-F1
#
_entry.id   AF-A0A2M8CC57-F1
#
_cell.length_a   1.000
_cell.length_b   1.000
_cell.length_c   1.000
_cell.angle_alpha   90.00
_cell.angle_beta   90.00
_cell.angle_gamma   90.00
#
_symmetry.space_group_name_H-M   'P 1'
#
loop_
_entity.id
_entity.type
_entity.pdbx_description
1 polymer ?
#
loop_
_entity_poly.entity_id
_entity_poly.type
_entity_poly.pdbx_seq_one_letter_code
_entity_poly.pdbx_strand_id
1 'polypeptide(L)'
;NGEVVLGLKKKLWACSVAAGPAFEGARISSGMRAAEGAINKVKIDSKFIIYKVIEDGKVRGICGSGLIDLIAELLKLGLINKSGKLIGREEGNSELSEEIRKRIIKGQKGNKFLLVKGKETENGKPLYLTQRDIREVQLAKAAIFAGIKILLKEVNIPLEDIQEILLAGAFGNFIDKKSAVRIGLLPNLPLKKIESVGNAAGRGAEITLCSNKMREVSEEISKKVKYVELSSRPDFQEEFIKAMIF
;
A
#
# COMPACT_ATOMS: atom_id res chain seq x y z
N ASN A 1 -11.86 1.03 4.27
CA ASN A 1 -11.88 -0.44 4.12
C ASN A 1 -11.06 -0.80 2.89
N GLY A 2 -10.62 -2.05 2.77
CA GLY A 2 -10.16 -2.57 1.48
C GLY A 2 -11.18 -3.58 0.97
N GLU A 3 -11.59 -3.48 -0.29
CA GLU A 3 -12.46 -4.45 -0.93
C GLU A 3 -11.69 -5.21 -2.01
N VAL A 4 -11.84 -6.53 -2.05
CA VAL A 4 -11.22 -7.38 -3.07
C VAL A 4 -12.32 -8.15 -3.78
N VAL A 5 -12.31 -8.13 -5.12
CA VAL A 5 -13.21 -8.90 -5.96
C VAL A 5 -12.39 -9.81 -6.86
N LEU A 6 -12.66 -11.12 -6.80
CA LEU A 6 -12.11 -12.12 -7.71
C LEU A 6 -13.17 -12.47 -8.75
N GLY A 7 -12.82 -12.32 -10.02
CA GLY A 7 -13.64 -12.77 -11.14
C GLY A 7 -13.12 -14.07 -11.73
N LEU A 8 -14.02 -15.03 -11.94
CA LEU A 8 -13.74 -16.25 -12.70
C LEU A 8 -14.91 -16.56 -13.63
N LYS A 9 -14.67 -16.45 -14.94
CA LYS A 9 -15.71 -16.60 -15.99
C LYS A 9 -16.89 -15.64 -15.73
N LYS A 10 -18.09 -16.16 -15.46
CA LYS A 10 -19.31 -15.38 -15.18
C LYS A 10 -19.66 -15.28 -13.68
N LYS A 11 -18.73 -15.64 -12.79
CA LYS A 11 -18.93 -15.64 -11.33
C LYS A 11 -17.96 -14.67 -10.67
N LEU A 12 -18.42 -14.03 -9.58
CA LEU A 12 -17.67 -13.06 -8.81
C LEU A 12 -17.68 -13.48 -7.34
N TRP A 13 -16.53 -13.35 -6.68
CA TRP A 13 -16.39 -13.52 -5.24
C TRP A 13 -15.83 -12.23 -4.68
N ALA A 14 -16.39 -11.75 -3.57
CA ALA A 14 -15.93 -10.51 -2.95
C ALA A 14 -15.69 -10.71 -1.46
N CYS A 15 -14.69 -10.02 -0.92
CA CYS A 15 -14.48 -9.89 0.50
C CYS A 15 -14.15 -8.45 0.88
N SER A 16 -14.40 -8.12 2.14
CA SER A 16 -13.98 -6.85 2.74
C SER A 16 -12.89 -7.13 3.77
N VAL A 17 -11.81 -6.34 3.71
CA VAL A 17 -10.66 -6.46 4.61
C VAL A 17 -10.52 -5.20 5.46
N ALA A 18 -10.24 -5.40 6.74
CA ALA A 18 -9.94 -4.33 7.68
C ALA A 18 -8.49 -3.84 7.52
N ALA A 19 -8.15 -3.28 6.35
CA ALA A 19 -6.82 -2.76 6.07
C ALA A 19 -6.44 -1.54 6.93
N GLY A 20 -7.41 -0.88 7.56
CA GLY A 20 -7.17 0.35 8.30
C GLY A 20 -6.77 1.53 7.40
N PRO A 21 -6.57 2.73 7.98
CA PRO A 21 -6.43 3.95 7.21
C PRO A 21 -4.96 4.34 6.92
N ALA A 22 -4.01 3.42 7.08
CA ALA A 22 -2.58 3.70 6.92
C ALA A 22 -2.25 4.30 5.54
N PHE A 23 -2.89 3.76 4.49
CA PHE A 23 -2.73 4.21 3.11
C PHE A 23 -3.48 5.51 2.77
N GLU A 24 -4.40 5.94 3.63
CA GLU A 24 -5.04 7.25 3.57
C GLU A 24 -4.21 8.31 4.31
N GLY A 25 -3.08 7.91 4.89
CA GLY A 25 -2.20 8.75 5.70
C GLY A 25 -2.65 8.89 7.16
N ALA A 26 -3.77 8.28 7.57
CA ALA A 26 -4.19 8.33 8.96
C ALA A 26 -3.44 7.27 9.79
N ARG A 27 -3.23 7.57 11.09
CA ARG A 27 -2.42 6.75 12.03
C ARG A 27 -0.94 6.60 11.66
N ILE A 28 -0.49 7.32 10.64
CA ILE A 28 0.91 7.45 10.28
C ILE A 28 1.41 8.78 10.85
N SER A 29 2.55 8.75 11.56
CA SER A 29 3.06 9.87 12.34
C SER A 29 3.27 11.16 11.52
N SER A 30 3.73 11.00 10.28
CA SER A 30 3.90 12.09 9.31
C SER A 30 2.88 12.03 8.16
N GLY A 31 1.82 11.23 8.32
CA GLY A 31 0.88 10.91 7.26
C GLY A 31 -0.14 12.00 7.01
N MET A 32 -0.55 12.12 5.76
CA MET A 32 -1.65 12.99 5.35
C MET A 32 -2.33 12.44 4.10
N ARG A 33 -3.53 12.95 3.79
CA ARG A 33 -4.19 12.68 2.51
C ARG A 33 -3.36 13.20 1.33
N ALA A 34 -3.56 12.64 0.14
CA ALA A 34 -2.97 13.19 -1.08
C ALA A 34 -3.58 14.57 -1.39
N ALA A 35 -2.84 15.62 -1.07
CA ALA A 35 -3.18 17.03 -1.26
C ALA A 35 -1.90 17.86 -1.35
N GLU A 36 -2.02 19.16 -1.64
CA GLU A 36 -0.91 20.12 -1.64
C GLU A 36 0.04 19.94 -0.45
N GLY A 37 1.34 19.83 -0.74
CA GLY A 37 2.39 19.64 0.26
C GLY A 37 2.63 18.18 0.68
N ALA A 38 1.86 17.22 0.17
CA ALA A 38 2.08 15.80 0.44
C ALA A 38 3.19 15.21 -0.45
N ILE A 39 4.12 14.48 0.16
CA ILE A 39 5.07 13.64 -0.59
C ILE A 39 4.32 12.44 -1.18
N ASN A 40 4.31 12.34 -2.51
CA ASN A 40 3.58 11.30 -3.24
C ASN A 40 4.45 10.29 -4.00
N LYS A 41 5.74 10.59 -4.15
CA LYS A 41 6.76 9.67 -4.70
C LYS A 41 8.04 9.79 -3.90
N VAL A 42 8.71 8.66 -3.69
CA VAL A 42 10.00 8.59 -3.02
C VAL A 42 10.93 7.67 -3.80
N LYS A 43 12.18 8.09 -3.99
CA LYS A 43 13.29 7.29 -4.50
C LYS A 43 14.49 7.47 -3.60
N ILE A 44 15.09 6.35 -3.21
CA ILE A 44 16.26 6.33 -2.34
C ILE A 44 17.29 5.40 -2.99
N ASP A 45 18.52 5.88 -3.07
CA ASP A 45 19.68 5.03 -3.35
C ASP A 45 20.64 5.06 -2.15
N SER A 46 21.85 4.54 -2.31
CA SER A 46 22.82 4.50 -1.21
C SER A 46 23.38 5.89 -0.82
N LYS A 47 23.11 6.94 -1.59
CA LYS A 47 23.72 8.28 -1.44
C LYS A 47 22.71 9.38 -1.16
N PHE A 48 21.57 9.40 -1.84
CA PHE A 48 20.62 10.49 -1.79
C PHE A 48 19.15 10.02 -1.73
N ILE A 49 18.29 10.95 -1.31
CA ILE A 49 16.83 10.79 -1.26
C ILE A 49 16.25 11.83 -2.22
N ILE A 50 15.41 11.36 -3.15
CA ILE A 50 14.61 12.20 -4.03
C ILE A 50 13.15 11.94 -3.71
N TYR A 51 12.35 13.00 -3.60
CA TYR A 51 10.92 12.89 -3.41
C TYR A 51 10.19 13.94 -4.23
N LYS A 52 8.94 13.63 -4.60
CA LYS A 52 8.03 14.58 -5.26
C LYS A 52 6.94 15.01 -4.29
N VAL A 53 6.66 16.30 -4.28
CA VAL A 53 5.57 16.92 -3.52
C VAL A 53 4.43 17.22 -4.48
N ILE A 54 3.19 17.02 -4.03
CA ILE A 54 2.01 17.48 -4.76
C ILE A 54 1.98 19.00 -4.69
N GLU A 55 2.07 19.64 -5.87
CA GLU A 55 2.24 21.10 -6.06
C GLU A 55 3.61 21.61 -5.55
N ASP A 56 4.01 22.81 -5.97
CA ASP A 56 5.37 23.36 -5.77
C ASP A 56 5.59 23.99 -4.37
N GLY A 57 4.87 23.47 -3.37
CA GLY A 57 4.86 23.97 -1.99
C GLY A 57 5.87 23.31 -1.05
N LYS A 58 5.92 23.81 0.19
CA LYS A 58 6.72 23.19 1.27
C LYS A 58 6.14 21.83 1.68
N VAL A 59 7.00 20.94 2.17
CA VAL A 59 6.59 19.62 2.63
C VAL A 59 5.73 19.72 3.90
N ARG A 60 4.56 19.10 3.87
CA ARG A 60 3.61 19.05 5.01
C ARG A 60 3.46 17.66 5.61
N GLY A 61 3.64 16.61 4.79
CA GLY A 61 3.44 15.22 5.19
C GLY A 61 3.73 14.25 4.06
N ILE A 62 3.38 12.98 4.26
CA ILE A 62 3.50 11.90 3.26
C ILE A 62 2.14 11.25 3.03
N CYS A 63 1.75 11.06 1.77
CA CYS A 63 0.52 10.33 1.43
C CYS A 63 0.79 8.85 1.16
N GLY A 64 -0.28 8.05 1.00
CA GLY A 64 -0.18 6.59 0.86
C GLY A 64 0.80 6.10 -0.21
N SER A 65 0.78 6.71 -1.40
CA SER A 65 1.71 6.35 -2.48
C SER A 65 3.17 6.62 -2.12
N GLY A 66 3.45 7.77 -1.50
CA GLY A 66 4.79 8.12 -1.01
C GLY A 66 5.25 7.20 0.11
N LEU A 67 4.35 6.80 1.00
CA LEU A 67 4.63 5.89 2.11
C LEU A 67 5.00 4.49 1.61
N ILE A 68 4.27 3.98 0.61
CA ILE A 68 4.57 2.71 -0.05
C ILE A 68 5.94 2.77 -0.73
N ASP A 69 6.21 3.83 -1.49
CA ASP A 69 7.50 4.02 -2.15
C ASP A 69 8.64 4.08 -1.13
N LEU A 70 8.46 4.82 -0.03
CA LEU A 70 9.45 4.93 1.03
C LEU A 70 9.78 3.56 1.62
N ILE A 71 8.77 2.79 2.04
CA ILE A 71 9.00 1.46 2.63
C ILE A 71 9.64 0.52 1.60
N ALA A 72 9.19 0.56 0.35
CA ALA A 72 9.74 -0.23 -0.73
C ALA A 72 11.24 0.06 -0.96
N GLU A 73 11.64 1.33 -1.03
CA GLU A 73 13.05 1.69 -1.22
C GLU A 73 13.89 1.38 0.03
N LEU A 74 13.35 1.54 1.24
CA LEU A 74 14.04 1.14 2.47
C LEU A 74 14.23 -0.39 2.56
N LEU A 75 13.25 -1.19 2.14
CA LEU A 75 13.39 -2.65 2.02
C LEU A 75 14.46 -3.04 1.00
N LYS A 76 14.46 -2.37 -0.16
CA LYS A 76 15.44 -2.60 -1.23
C LYS A 76 16.87 -2.32 -0.76
N LEU A 77 17.08 -1.31 0.08
CA LEU A 77 18.38 -0.95 0.65
C LEU A 77 18.73 -1.75 1.92
N GLY A 78 17.85 -2.66 2.37
CA GLY A 78 18.05 -3.44 3.59
C GLY A 78 17.93 -2.64 4.88
N LEU A 79 17.44 -1.40 4.82
CA LEU A 79 17.21 -0.53 5.99
C LEU A 79 16.00 -0.99 6.82
N ILE A 80 15.03 -1.62 6.17
CA ILE A 80 13.97 -2.38 6.81
C ILE A 80 14.20 -3.85 6.44
N ASN A 81 14.16 -4.74 7.42
CA ASN A 81 14.23 -6.18 7.15
C ASN A 81 12.83 -6.77 6.86
N LYS A 82 12.77 -8.05 6.48
CA LYS A 82 11.50 -8.72 6.13
C LYS A 82 10.47 -8.74 7.27
N SER A 83 10.90 -8.70 8.54
CA SER A 83 9.96 -8.63 9.68
C SER A 83 9.42 -7.21 9.91
N GLY A 84 9.90 -6.22 9.17
CA GLY A 84 9.52 -4.82 9.29
C GLY A 84 10.32 -4.05 10.34
N LYS A 85 11.38 -4.63 10.91
CA LYS A 85 12.26 -3.92 11.84
C LYS A 85 13.13 -2.94 11.05
N LEU A 86 13.12 -1.67 11.46
CA LEU A 86 14.08 -0.68 11.00
C LEU A 86 15.43 -0.92 11.70
N ILE A 87 16.48 -1.17 10.93
CA ILE A 87 17.81 -1.51 11.45
C ILE A 87 18.43 -0.34 12.21
N GLY A 88 19.44 -0.60 13.03
CA GLY A 88 20.30 0.42 13.63
C GLY A 88 21.26 1.05 12.63
N ARG A 89 21.78 2.23 12.97
CA ARG A 89 22.72 3.00 12.13
C ARG A 89 23.94 2.18 11.70
N GLU A 90 24.49 1.39 12.61
CA GLU A 90 25.71 0.59 12.40
C GLU A 90 25.42 -0.77 11.73
N GLU A 91 24.14 -1.17 11.62
CA GLU A 91 23.74 -2.45 11.01
C GLU A 91 23.60 -2.35 9.48
N GLY A 92 23.74 -1.15 8.91
CA GLY A 92 23.58 -0.91 7.48
C GLY A 92 24.73 -1.45 6.62
N ASN A 93 24.44 -1.82 5.38
CA ASN A 93 25.45 -2.25 4.40
C ASN A 93 26.58 -1.22 4.25
N SER A 94 27.80 -1.68 3.95
CA SER A 94 29.00 -0.86 3.70
C SER A 94 28.83 0.12 2.54
N GLU A 95 27.97 -0.20 1.58
CA GLU A 95 27.67 0.65 0.42
C GLU A 95 26.85 1.90 0.76
N LEU A 96 26.21 1.96 1.93
CA LEU A 96 25.41 3.11 2.36
C LEU A 96 26.30 4.28 2.77
N SER A 97 26.03 5.45 2.19
CA SER A 97 26.69 6.69 2.58
C SER A 97 26.38 7.09 4.03
N GLU A 98 27.29 7.84 4.63
CA GLU A 98 27.08 8.42 5.96
C GLU A 98 25.85 9.35 6.02
N GLU A 99 25.47 10.01 4.92
CA GLU A 99 24.26 10.84 4.88
C GLU A 99 22.99 10.00 5.07
N ILE A 100 22.90 8.82 4.45
CA ILE A 100 21.77 7.91 4.63
C ILE A 100 21.79 7.29 6.03
N ARG A 101 22.95 6.85 6.52
CA ARG A 101 23.10 6.27 7.86
C ARG A 101 22.69 7.24 8.98
N LYS A 102 23.10 8.51 8.88
CA LYS A 102 22.73 9.58 9.84
C LYS A 102 21.22 9.83 9.91
N ARG A 103 20.44 9.40 8.91
CA ARG A 103 18.97 9.51 8.94
C ARG A 103 18.31 8.43 9.79
N ILE A 104 19.04 7.38 10.19
CA ILE A 104 18.56 6.38 11.14
C ILE A 104 18.82 6.90 12.55
N ILE A 105 17.75 7.16 13.28
CA ILE A 105 17.79 7.74 14.62
C ILE A 105 17.22 6.75 15.62
N LYS A 106 17.97 6.48 16.68
CA LYS A 106 17.49 5.66 17.80
C LYS A 106 16.35 6.40 18.52
N GLY A 107 15.20 5.74 18.65
CA GLY A 107 14.05 6.23 19.41
C GLY A 107 13.73 5.32 20.59
N GLN A 108 12.91 5.81 21.53
CA GLN A 108 12.50 5.03 22.71
C GLN A 108 11.66 3.80 22.35
N LYS A 109 10.84 3.89 21.29
CA LYS A 109 9.94 2.82 20.83
C LYS A 109 10.44 2.13 19.55
N GLY A 110 11.76 2.07 19.38
CA GLY A 110 12.42 1.60 18.17
C GLY A 110 13.02 2.73 17.34
N ASN A 111 13.77 2.35 16.30
CA ASN A 111 14.42 3.30 15.41
C ASN A 111 13.38 4.05 14.56
N LYS A 112 13.77 5.23 14.09
CA LYS A 112 13.02 6.03 13.12
C LYS A 112 13.94 6.50 11.99
N PHE A 113 13.39 6.67 10.80
CA PHE A 113 14.10 7.16 9.64
C PHE A 113 13.69 8.61 9.32
N LEU A 114 14.66 9.52 9.22
CA LEU A 114 14.47 10.93 8.86
C LEU A 114 14.31 11.07 7.35
N LEU A 115 13.09 11.30 6.88
CA LEU A 115 12.82 11.53 5.47
C LEU A 115 13.14 12.98 5.06
N VAL A 116 12.58 13.96 5.77
CA VAL A 116 12.73 15.39 5.45
C VAL A 116 13.22 16.17 6.66
N LYS A 117 14.23 17.01 6.48
CA LYS A 117 14.78 17.88 7.52
C LYS A 117 13.81 19.03 7.78
N GLY A 118 13.69 19.49 9.02
CA GLY A 118 12.68 20.50 9.40
C GLY A 118 12.75 21.82 8.61
N LYS A 119 13.94 22.23 8.15
CA LYS A 119 14.10 23.45 7.33
C LYS A 119 13.38 23.38 5.96
N GLU A 120 13.10 22.18 5.46
CA GLU A 120 12.42 21.92 4.18
C GLU A 120 10.89 21.78 4.35
N THR A 121 10.39 21.79 5.60
CA THR A 121 8.97 21.57 5.90
C THR A 121 8.25 22.88 6.20
N GLU A 122 6.93 22.88 5.99
CA GLU A 122 6.10 24.08 6.18
C GLU A 122 6.14 24.57 7.64
N ASN A 123 6.12 23.64 8.60
CA ASN A 123 6.01 23.92 10.02
C ASN A 123 7.36 23.87 10.76
N GLY A 124 8.48 23.74 10.04
CA GLY A 124 9.82 23.63 10.64
C GLY A 124 10.12 22.29 11.33
N LYS A 125 9.16 21.36 11.38
CA LYS A 125 9.32 20.06 12.05
C LYS A 125 9.76 18.99 11.05
N PRO A 126 10.78 18.17 11.38
CA PRO A 126 11.23 17.08 10.50
C PRO A 126 10.15 15.99 10.32
N LEU A 127 10.12 15.37 9.14
CA LEU A 127 9.26 14.21 8.86
C LEU A 127 10.05 12.92 9.10
N TYR A 128 9.46 12.04 9.91
CA TYR A 128 9.99 10.72 10.23
C TYR A 128 9.06 9.61 9.74
N LEU A 129 9.66 8.48 9.37
CA LEU A 129 9.02 7.17 9.37
C LEU A 129 9.44 6.43 10.65
N THR A 130 8.48 6.07 11.49
CA THR A 130 8.73 5.37 12.75
C THR A 130 8.51 3.86 12.62
N GLN A 131 9.04 3.09 13.57
CA GLN A 131 8.76 1.66 13.67
C GLN A 131 7.25 1.33 13.76
N ARG A 132 6.46 2.21 14.40
CA ARG A 132 5.00 2.08 14.48
C ARG A 132 4.37 2.28 13.11
N ASP A 133 4.79 3.30 12.37
CA ASP A 133 4.25 3.58 11.02
C ASP A 133 4.47 2.38 10.08
N ILE A 134 5.66 1.76 10.14
CA ILE A 134 5.96 0.53 9.40
C ILE A 134 4.99 -0.59 9.79
N ARG A 135 4.68 -0.73 11.09
CA ARG A 135 3.75 -1.75 11.56
C ARG A 135 2.32 -1.53 11.07
N GLU A 136 1.84 -0.29 11.03
CA GLU A 136 0.53 0.05 10.47
C GLU A 136 0.45 -0.32 8.98
N VAL A 137 1.53 -0.09 8.21
CA VAL A 137 1.60 -0.52 6.81
C VAL A 137 1.60 -2.03 6.68
N GLN A 138 2.33 -2.76 7.54
CA GLN A 138 2.30 -4.23 7.54
C GLN A 138 0.89 -4.77 7.78
N LEU A 139 0.15 -4.20 8.76
CA LEU A 139 -1.23 -4.61 9.04
C LEU A 139 -2.13 -4.37 7.82
N ALA A 140 -2.02 -3.20 7.20
CA ALA A 140 -2.82 -2.84 6.03
C ALA A 140 -2.57 -3.74 4.83
N LYS A 141 -1.29 -3.93 4.47
CA LYS A 141 -0.91 -4.76 3.32
C LYS A 141 -1.20 -6.23 3.56
N ALA A 142 -1.03 -6.72 4.80
CA ALA A 142 -1.32 -8.10 5.15
C ALA A 142 -2.82 -8.42 5.03
N ALA A 143 -3.69 -7.49 5.45
CA ALA A 143 -5.14 -7.66 5.34
C ALA A 143 -5.56 -7.83 3.87
N ILE A 144 -5.07 -6.96 2.98
CA ILE A 144 -5.37 -7.00 1.54
C ILE A 144 -4.84 -8.28 0.90
N PHE A 145 -3.57 -8.62 1.15
CA PHE A 145 -2.96 -9.81 0.57
C PHE A 145 -3.60 -11.11 1.06
N ALA A 146 -3.97 -11.19 2.34
CA ALA A 146 -4.71 -12.32 2.90
C ALA A 146 -6.11 -12.44 2.27
N GLY A 147 -6.81 -11.33 2.05
CA GLY A 147 -8.08 -11.32 1.32
C GLY A 147 -7.95 -11.92 -0.07
N ILE A 148 -6.92 -11.52 -0.84
CA ILE A 148 -6.60 -12.09 -2.16
C ILE A 148 -6.38 -13.62 -2.04
N LYS A 149 -5.54 -14.05 -1.08
CA LYS A 149 -5.25 -15.48 -0.87
C LYS A 149 -6.48 -16.30 -0.52
N ILE A 150 -7.37 -15.80 0.34
CA ILE A 150 -8.60 -16.50 0.72
C ILE A 150 -9.55 -16.64 -0.48
N LEU A 151 -9.72 -15.58 -1.29
CA LEU A 151 -10.58 -15.68 -2.48
C LEU A 151 -10.03 -16.68 -3.50
N LEU A 152 -8.72 -16.75 -3.68
CA LEU A 152 -8.09 -17.75 -4.56
C LEU A 152 -8.29 -19.17 -4.04
N LYS A 153 -8.14 -19.39 -2.73
CA LYS A 153 -8.43 -20.69 -2.08
C LYS A 153 -9.89 -21.10 -2.24
N GLU A 154 -10.83 -20.15 -2.14
CA GLU A 154 -12.27 -20.40 -2.31
C GLU A 154 -12.61 -20.99 -3.68
N VAL A 155 -11.84 -20.65 -4.72
CA VAL A 155 -12.03 -21.17 -6.08
C VAL A 155 -10.97 -22.18 -6.51
N ASN A 156 -10.07 -22.57 -5.59
CA ASN A 156 -8.96 -23.49 -5.82
C ASN A 156 -8.06 -23.10 -7.01
N ILE A 157 -7.72 -21.81 -7.12
CA ILE A 157 -6.84 -21.28 -8.16
C ILE A 157 -5.50 -20.87 -7.52
N PRO A 158 -4.35 -21.27 -8.09
CA PRO A 158 -3.05 -20.84 -7.59
C PRO A 158 -2.80 -19.36 -7.91
N LEU A 159 -1.92 -18.71 -7.15
CA LEU A 159 -1.68 -17.26 -7.27
C LEU A 159 -1.06 -16.88 -8.62
N GLU A 160 -0.31 -17.79 -9.21
CA GLU A 160 0.42 -17.62 -10.47
C GLU A 160 -0.54 -17.53 -11.67
N ASP A 161 -1.73 -18.12 -11.55
CA ASP A 161 -2.77 -18.18 -12.57
C ASP A 161 -3.60 -16.88 -12.65
N ILE A 162 -3.37 -15.93 -11.76
CA ILE A 162 -3.96 -14.59 -11.87
C ILE A 162 -3.55 -13.98 -13.21
N GLN A 163 -4.55 -13.72 -14.06
CA GLN A 163 -4.33 -13.13 -15.39
C GLN A 163 -4.11 -11.62 -15.30
N GLU A 164 -4.85 -10.95 -14.42
CA GLU A 164 -4.86 -9.50 -14.29
C GLU A 164 -5.26 -9.07 -12.86
N ILE A 165 -4.73 -7.94 -12.41
CA ILE A 165 -5.09 -7.23 -11.19
C ILE A 165 -5.49 -5.81 -11.57
N LEU A 166 -6.73 -5.44 -11.28
CA LEU A 166 -7.25 -4.08 -11.46
C LEU A 166 -7.24 -3.35 -10.11
N LEU A 167 -6.47 -2.26 -10.03
CA LEU A 167 -6.37 -1.41 -8.85
C LEU A 167 -7.31 -0.22 -9.00
N ALA A 168 -8.34 -0.18 -8.15
CA ALA A 168 -9.31 0.91 -8.12
C ALA A 168 -9.13 1.82 -6.89
N GLY A 169 -9.76 2.99 -6.95
CA GLY A 169 -9.83 3.95 -5.86
C GLY A 169 -8.76 5.04 -5.92
N ALA A 170 -8.98 6.13 -5.18
CA ALA A 170 -8.06 7.28 -5.15
C ALA A 170 -6.63 6.88 -4.76
N PHE A 171 -6.51 5.86 -3.91
CA PHE A 171 -5.24 5.23 -3.55
C PHE A 171 -4.61 4.46 -4.72
N GLY A 172 -5.38 3.61 -5.43
CA GLY A 172 -4.88 2.76 -6.53
C GLY A 172 -4.29 3.53 -7.73
N ASN A 173 -4.66 4.80 -7.92
CA ASN A 173 -4.25 5.62 -9.07
C ASN A 173 -2.79 6.05 -9.07
N PHE A 174 -2.18 6.20 -7.90
CA PHE A 174 -0.86 6.83 -7.77
C PHE A 174 0.23 5.89 -7.24
N ILE A 175 -0.15 4.65 -6.90
CA ILE A 175 0.77 3.64 -6.39
C ILE A 175 1.73 3.19 -7.49
N ASP A 176 3.01 3.15 -7.18
CA ASP A 176 3.98 2.48 -8.03
C ASP A 176 3.82 0.95 -7.93
N LYS A 177 3.57 0.30 -9.07
CA LYS A 177 3.33 -1.15 -9.15
C LYS A 177 4.51 -1.95 -8.60
N LYS A 178 5.76 -1.51 -8.82
CA LYS A 178 6.95 -2.19 -8.30
C LYS A 178 7.01 -2.07 -6.78
N SER A 179 6.71 -0.89 -6.25
CA SER A 179 6.69 -0.67 -4.81
C SER A 179 5.61 -1.50 -4.12
N ALA A 180 4.39 -1.56 -4.68
CA ALA A 180 3.29 -2.38 -4.15
C ALA A 180 3.62 -3.87 -4.10
N VAL A 181 4.23 -4.40 -5.16
CA VAL A 181 4.71 -5.79 -5.19
C VAL A 181 5.84 -6.00 -4.17
N ARG A 182 6.80 -5.06 -4.08
CA ARG A 182 7.95 -5.17 -3.18
C ARG A 182 7.58 -5.21 -1.70
N ILE A 183 6.54 -4.47 -1.30
CA ILE A 183 6.06 -4.50 0.09
C ILE A 183 5.10 -5.68 0.37
N GLY A 184 4.82 -6.51 -0.64
CA GLY A 184 3.86 -7.61 -0.52
C GLY A 184 2.41 -7.14 -0.33
N LEU A 185 2.06 -5.94 -0.81
CA LEU A 185 0.67 -5.49 -0.90
C LEU A 185 -0.05 -6.24 -2.03
N LEU A 186 0.66 -6.46 -3.13
CA LEU A 186 0.18 -7.22 -4.29
C LEU A 186 1.01 -8.49 -4.49
N PRO A 187 0.38 -9.56 -5.03
CA PRO A 187 1.08 -10.73 -5.54
C PRO A 187 2.31 -10.40 -6.40
N ASN A 188 3.38 -11.20 -6.26
CA ASN A 188 4.57 -11.09 -7.10
C ASN A 188 4.29 -11.59 -8.52
N LEU A 189 3.63 -10.75 -9.31
CA LEU A 189 3.26 -11.00 -10.70
C LEU A 189 4.00 -10.04 -11.63
N PRO A 190 4.13 -10.39 -12.94
CA PRO A 190 4.61 -9.45 -13.94
C PRO A 190 3.82 -8.14 -13.90
N LEU A 191 4.51 -7.00 -13.85
CA LEU A 191 3.88 -5.67 -13.72
C LEU A 191 2.88 -5.33 -14.81
N LYS A 192 3.01 -5.96 -15.99
CA LYS A 192 2.08 -5.84 -17.12
C LYS A 192 0.68 -6.41 -16.81
N LYS A 193 0.56 -7.28 -15.81
CA LYS A 193 -0.73 -7.83 -15.33
C LYS A 193 -1.41 -6.92 -14.32
N ILE A 194 -0.79 -5.83 -13.89
CA ILE A 194 -1.35 -4.92 -12.88
C ILE A 194 -1.73 -3.63 -13.60
N GLU A 195 -3.00 -3.25 -13.58
CA GLU A 195 -3.52 -2.03 -14.17
C GLU A 195 -4.22 -1.17 -13.13
N SER A 196 -4.11 0.15 -13.26
CA SER A 196 -4.85 1.09 -12.42
C SER A 196 -6.04 1.61 -13.21
N VAL A 197 -7.23 1.49 -12.63
CA VAL A 197 -8.50 1.76 -13.32
C VAL A 197 -9.24 3.00 -12.82
N GLY A 198 -8.59 3.85 -12.03
CA GLY A 198 -9.23 5.07 -11.59
C GLY A 198 -10.16 4.89 -10.40
N ASN A 199 -11.03 5.89 -10.22
CA ASN A 199 -12.20 5.78 -9.36
C ASN A 199 -13.28 4.96 -10.07
N ALA A 200 -13.16 3.63 -10.03
CA ALA A 200 -14.10 2.70 -10.67
C ALA A 200 -15.54 2.86 -10.14
N ALA A 201 -15.71 3.17 -8.84
CA ALA A 201 -17.03 3.41 -8.25
C ALA A 201 -17.70 4.66 -8.84
N GLY A 202 -16.96 5.78 -8.91
CA GLY A 202 -17.45 7.01 -9.54
C GLY A 202 -17.80 6.81 -11.02
N ARG A 203 -16.92 6.13 -11.77
CA ARG A 203 -17.17 5.84 -13.18
C ARG A 203 -18.37 4.92 -13.40
N GLY A 204 -18.56 3.91 -12.55
CA GLY A 204 -19.73 3.04 -12.58
C GLY A 204 -21.03 3.79 -12.29
N ALA A 205 -21.01 4.75 -11.36
CA ALA A 205 -22.15 5.61 -11.09
C ALA A 205 -22.55 6.47 -12.31
N GLU A 206 -21.58 7.06 -13.01
CA GLU A 206 -21.83 7.80 -14.25
C GLU A 206 -22.47 6.91 -15.33
N ILE A 207 -21.92 5.71 -15.54
CA ILE A 207 -22.41 4.76 -16.56
C ILE A 207 -23.85 4.33 -16.27
N THR A 208 -24.17 4.03 -15.01
CA THR A 208 -25.51 3.58 -14.58
C THR A 208 -26.52 4.73 -14.53
N LEU A 209 -26.07 5.97 -14.32
CA LEU A 209 -26.91 7.16 -14.41
C LEU A 209 -27.37 7.41 -15.86
N CYS A 210 -26.47 7.22 -16.83
CA CYS A 210 -26.73 7.53 -18.24
C CYS A 210 -27.37 6.39 -19.05
N SER A 211 -27.63 5.21 -18.47
CA SER A 211 -28.15 4.07 -19.22
C SER A 211 -28.98 3.11 -18.36
N ASN A 212 -30.28 2.97 -18.69
CA ASN A 212 -31.16 2.00 -18.05
C ASN A 212 -30.65 0.56 -18.23
N LYS A 213 -30.16 0.23 -19.43
CA LYS A 213 -29.54 -1.07 -19.69
C LYS A 213 -28.35 -1.34 -18.78
N MET A 214 -27.48 -0.35 -18.56
CA MET A 214 -26.33 -0.55 -17.66
C MET A 214 -26.73 -0.60 -16.19
N ARG A 215 -27.81 0.09 -15.80
CA ARG A 215 -28.42 -0.04 -14.48
C ARG A 215 -28.89 -1.48 -14.23
N GLU A 216 -29.63 -2.07 -15.16
CA GLU A 216 -30.05 -3.47 -15.09
C GLU A 216 -28.84 -4.43 -14.99
N VAL A 217 -27.80 -4.20 -15.78
CA VAL A 217 -26.55 -4.98 -15.71
C VAL A 217 -25.89 -4.86 -14.33
N SER A 218 -25.84 -3.66 -13.74
CA SER A 218 -25.28 -3.46 -12.39
C SER A 218 -26.09 -4.21 -11.32
N GLU A 219 -27.41 -4.22 -11.43
CA GLU A 219 -28.29 -4.99 -10.53
C GLU A 219 -28.13 -6.50 -10.71
N GLU A 220 -27.90 -6.98 -11.92
CA GLU A 220 -27.58 -8.39 -12.14
C GLU A 220 -26.21 -8.77 -11.56
N ILE A 221 -25.21 -7.90 -11.71
CA ILE A 221 -23.87 -8.13 -11.15
C ILE A 221 -23.96 -8.26 -9.64
N SER A 222 -24.66 -7.35 -8.95
CA SER A 222 -24.78 -7.38 -7.50
C SER A 222 -25.41 -8.69 -6.99
N LYS A 223 -26.39 -9.24 -7.72
CA LYS A 223 -27.02 -10.54 -7.42
C LYS A 223 -26.08 -11.74 -7.65
N LYS A 224 -25.05 -11.60 -8.49
CA LYS A 224 -24.11 -12.68 -8.85
C LYS A 224 -22.85 -12.71 -7.96
N VAL A 225 -22.60 -11.66 -7.17
CA VAL A 225 -21.46 -11.61 -6.26
C VAL A 225 -21.68 -12.53 -5.07
N LYS A 226 -20.81 -13.53 -4.92
CA LYS A 226 -20.74 -14.35 -3.71
C LYS A 226 -19.84 -13.64 -2.69
N TYR A 227 -20.43 -13.18 -1.60
CA TYR A 227 -19.64 -12.62 -0.50
C TYR A 227 -18.96 -13.72 0.31
N VAL A 228 -17.67 -13.54 0.61
CA VAL A 228 -16.85 -14.43 1.43
C VAL A 228 -16.54 -13.72 2.74
N GLU A 229 -17.19 -14.19 3.81
CA GLU A 229 -17.02 -13.62 5.16
C GLU A 229 -15.69 -14.07 5.78
N LEU A 230 -14.69 -13.20 5.77
CA LEU A 230 -13.33 -13.52 6.23
C LEU A 230 -13.26 -13.82 7.72
N SER A 231 -14.12 -13.20 8.55
CA SER A 231 -14.14 -13.42 10.00
C SER A 231 -14.53 -14.86 10.38
N SER A 232 -15.30 -15.53 9.53
CA SER A 232 -15.70 -16.93 9.70
C SER A 232 -14.68 -17.95 9.17
N ARG A 233 -13.61 -17.49 8.51
CA ARG A 233 -12.63 -18.35 7.86
C ARG A 233 -11.50 -18.72 8.82
N PRO A 234 -11.34 -20.00 9.19
CA PRO A 234 -10.30 -20.43 10.13
C PRO A 234 -8.88 -20.21 9.58
N ASP A 235 -8.73 -20.21 8.25
CA ASP A 235 -7.46 -20.01 7.56
C ASP A 235 -7.08 -18.54 7.35
N PHE A 236 -7.99 -17.57 7.61
CA PHE A 236 -7.70 -16.16 7.38
C PHE A 236 -6.60 -15.63 8.30
N GLN A 237 -6.66 -15.96 9.60
CA GLN A 237 -5.68 -15.46 10.57
C GLN A 237 -4.26 -15.95 10.24
N GLU A 238 -4.14 -17.20 9.76
CA GLU A 238 -2.86 -17.75 9.34
C GLU A 238 -2.31 -17.04 8.10
N GLU A 239 -3.15 -16.83 7.06
CA GLU A 239 -2.75 -16.10 5.86
C GLU A 239 -2.39 -14.64 6.18
N PHE A 240 -3.12 -14.00 7.09
CA PHE A 240 -2.83 -12.65 7.57
C PHE A 240 -1.46 -12.58 8.24
N ILE A 241 -1.15 -13.49 9.18
CA ILE A 241 0.13 -13.53 9.88
C ILE A 241 1.28 -13.76 8.88
N LYS A 242 1.12 -14.70 7.95
CA LYS A 242 2.10 -14.94 6.88
C LYS A 242 2.32 -13.68 6.03
N ALA A 243 1.25 -12.97 5.71
CA ALA A 243 1.29 -11.75 4.91
C ALA A 243 1.86 -10.53 5.66
N MET A 244 2.11 -10.59 6.97
CA MET A 244 2.76 -9.50 7.72
C MET A 244 4.23 -9.33 7.36
N ILE A 245 4.91 -10.40 6.93
CA ILE A 245 6.30 -10.37 6.48
C ILE A 245 6.37 -9.65 5.14
N PHE A 246 7.29 -8.69 4.98
CA PHE A 246 7.55 -8.02 3.71
C PHE A 246 8.18 -8.95 2.67
#